data_AF-A0AAE1XPB2-F1
#
_entry.id   AF-A0AAE1XPB2-F1
#
_cell.length_a   1.000
_cell.length_b   1.000
_cell.length_c   1.000
_cell.angle_alpha   90.00
_cell.angle_beta   90.00
_cell.angle_gamma   90.00
#
_symmetry.space_group_name_H-M   'P 1'
#
loop_
_entity.id
_entity.type
_entity.pdbx_description
1 polymer ?
#
loop_
_entity_poly.entity_id
_entity_poly.type
_entity_poly.pdbx_seq_one_letter_code
_entity_poly.pdbx_strand_id
1 'polypeptide(L)'
;MVEKLIKRSIHEAENPIEITLREAFCVLEPKLRPPFPLTIPTQEEYLNLNRAILYGILCEPHLAKVHIKHLHGVITDGYEYFTSILVKIVIELYGKLVDSVKRQLIWVTHEMVDVSAVGYDGLLVALLRQIVGGDFGEENLWLCFEMVNLFSSKWVCLLEEAPLVLSGALYVFLRLLADHCRVMNIPKIESLRKMEIGFCVRMLREKFSLCLRIGRDLVRLLQDLVHVPEFRSIWKDLLYNPSAFKVDGFVDVSKIYGTRTSRWYFLLRVTPEMESQLRFLLTRVQFGSQKRYQVWFARKFLAVPERKAVVIDIVRFICCAHHPSNEIIHSDIVPRWAVIGWLLKYDLKHYVEANLKLALFYDWLFFDEKVDNVMNIEPAILLMVHSIPRYIDITHSLLEFLFILLDNYDLERKEIVSQGISTALHTLVSKGVVQSLDVLTSCNMLSPIFKERLGKLLSDWQFQHRKEFQTTNIPRGVIPSFSSSPESQTSA
;
A
#
# COMPACT_ATOMS: atom_id res chain seq x y z
N MET A 1 -40.24 -5.70 8.08
CA MET A 1 -39.32 -6.87 8.10
C MET A 1 -37.92 -6.28 8.03
N VAL A 2 -37.07 -6.55 9.02
CA VAL A 2 -35.72 -5.98 9.09
C VAL A 2 -34.88 -6.53 7.94
N GLU A 3 -34.14 -5.68 7.23
CA GLU A 3 -33.27 -6.14 6.14
C GLU A 3 -32.17 -7.05 6.69
N LYS A 4 -31.73 -8.02 5.89
CA LYS A 4 -30.61 -8.89 6.26
C LYS A 4 -29.29 -8.15 6.11
N LEU A 5 -28.38 -8.30 7.08
CA LEU A 5 -27.06 -7.68 7.03
C LEU A 5 -26.23 -8.14 5.82
N ILE A 6 -26.24 -9.46 5.54
CA ILE A 6 -25.42 -10.10 4.49
C ILE A 6 -26.27 -10.91 3.50
N LYS A 7 -25.81 -10.97 2.25
CA LYS A 7 -26.23 -11.97 1.27
C LYS A 7 -25.61 -13.31 1.68
N ARG A 8 -26.45 -14.32 1.92
CA ARG A 8 -26.02 -15.68 2.32
C ARG A 8 -26.46 -16.70 1.28
N SER A 9 -25.55 -17.55 0.84
CA SER A 9 -25.90 -18.69 -0.01
C SER A 9 -26.49 -19.85 0.82
N ILE A 10 -27.21 -20.77 0.18
CA ILE A 10 -27.94 -21.86 0.87
C ILE A 10 -26.99 -22.78 1.66
N HIS A 11 -25.76 -22.96 1.18
CA HIS A 11 -24.76 -23.87 1.77
C HIS A 11 -23.74 -23.17 2.68
N GLU A 12 -23.90 -21.87 2.90
CA GLU A 12 -22.97 -21.08 3.70
C GLU A 12 -23.38 -21.05 5.17
N ALA A 13 -22.45 -21.42 6.04
CA ALA A 13 -22.63 -21.36 7.49
C ALA A 13 -22.93 -19.93 7.95
N GLU A 14 -23.67 -19.81 9.05
CA GLU A 14 -23.95 -18.51 9.63
C GLU A 14 -22.65 -17.83 10.11
N ASN A 15 -22.54 -16.51 9.88
CA ASN A 15 -21.36 -15.78 10.29
C ASN A 15 -21.51 -15.33 11.76
N PRO A 16 -20.53 -15.61 12.64
CA PRO A 16 -20.63 -15.28 14.06
C PRO A 16 -20.87 -13.80 14.36
N ILE A 17 -20.30 -12.88 13.57
CA ILE A 17 -20.49 -11.44 13.74
C ILE A 17 -21.93 -11.06 13.42
N GLU A 18 -22.47 -11.56 12.29
CA GLU A 18 -23.85 -11.28 11.90
C GLU A 18 -24.85 -11.83 12.91
N ILE A 19 -24.65 -13.07 13.39
CA ILE A 19 -25.50 -13.68 14.40
C ILE A 19 -25.52 -12.83 15.68
N THR A 20 -24.34 -12.51 16.21
CA THR A 20 -24.22 -11.77 17.47
C THR A 20 -24.92 -10.41 17.40
N LEU A 21 -24.83 -9.72 16.26
CA LEU A 21 -25.51 -8.43 16.05
C LEU A 21 -27.03 -8.60 15.93
N ARG A 22 -27.47 -9.59 15.15
CA ARG A 22 -28.89 -9.87 14.92
C ARG A 22 -29.59 -10.30 16.21
N GLU A 23 -28.98 -11.18 17.00
CA GLU A 23 -29.51 -11.64 18.27
C GLU A 23 -29.62 -10.49 19.28
N ALA A 24 -28.58 -9.67 19.41
CA ALA A 24 -28.62 -8.49 20.27
C ALA A 24 -29.77 -7.54 19.86
N PHE A 25 -29.95 -7.32 18.56
CA PHE A 25 -31.06 -6.52 18.04
C PHE A 25 -32.43 -7.14 18.38
N CYS A 26 -32.64 -8.43 18.11
CA CYS A 26 -33.93 -9.09 18.38
C CYS A 26 -34.30 -9.07 19.87
N VAL A 27 -33.31 -9.23 20.77
CA VAL A 27 -33.55 -9.18 22.22
C VAL A 27 -33.85 -7.77 22.71
N LEU A 28 -33.20 -6.76 22.12
CA LEU A 28 -33.27 -5.38 22.60
C LEU A 28 -34.17 -4.46 21.76
N GLU A 29 -34.80 -4.95 20.69
CA GLU A 29 -35.67 -4.17 19.80
C GLU A 29 -36.66 -3.26 20.56
N PRO A 30 -37.37 -3.72 21.62
CA PRO A 30 -38.29 -2.87 22.37
C PRO A 30 -37.61 -1.68 23.06
N LYS A 31 -36.33 -1.81 23.42
CA LYS A 31 -35.52 -0.77 24.07
C LYS A 31 -34.84 0.17 23.08
N LEU A 32 -34.88 -0.13 21.78
CA LEU A 32 -34.31 0.73 20.72
C LEU A 32 -35.27 1.85 20.26
N ARG A 33 -36.43 1.97 20.89
CA ARG A 33 -37.44 2.99 20.56
C ARG A 33 -37.72 3.88 21.78
N PRO A 34 -38.02 5.18 21.58
CA PRO A 34 -38.42 6.04 22.67
C PRO A 34 -39.68 5.53 23.40
N PRO A 35 -39.80 5.74 24.73
CA PRO A 35 -38.82 6.41 25.58
C PRO A 35 -37.61 5.53 25.90
N PHE A 36 -36.41 6.10 25.82
CA PHE A 36 -35.18 5.38 26.14
C PHE A 36 -35.00 5.24 27.66
N PRO A 37 -34.47 4.11 28.16
CA PRO A 37 -34.18 3.93 29.57
C PRO A 37 -33.17 4.98 30.07
N LEU A 38 -33.45 5.61 31.20
CA LEU A 38 -32.52 6.55 31.87
C LEU A 38 -31.51 5.84 32.79
N THR A 39 -31.62 4.51 32.92
CA THR A 39 -30.72 3.69 33.73
C THR A 39 -29.35 3.57 33.07
N ILE A 40 -28.28 3.79 33.83
CA ILE A 40 -26.92 3.56 33.36
C ILE A 40 -26.76 2.05 33.10
N PRO A 41 -26.43 1.63 31.88
CA PRO A 41 -26.27 0.21 31.57
C PRO A 41 -25.05 -0.35 32.29
N THR A 42 -25.13 -1.61 32.71
CA THR A 42 -23.94 -2.39 33.08
C THR A 42 -23.02 -2.57 31.87
N GLN A 43 -21.77 -2.98 32.07
CA GLN A 43 -20.84 -3.18 30.96
C GLN A 43 -21.38 -4.18 29.92
N GLU A 44 -21.97 -5.29 30.35
CA GLU A 44 -22.54 -6.28 29.43
C GLU A 44 -23.75 -5.73 28.65
N GLU A 45 -24.64 -5.01 29.35
CA GLU A 45 -25.78 -4.34 28.71
C GLU A 45 -25.32 -3.28 27.72
N TYR A 46 -24.27 -2.53 28.02
CA TYR A 46 -23.67 -1.54 27.13
C TYR A 46 -23.17 -2.18 25.83
N LEU A 47 -22.44 -3.29 25.91
CA LEU A 47 -21.94 -4.00 24.73
C LEU A 47 -23.08 -4.55 23.87
N ASN A 48 -24.09 -5.16 24.49
CA ASN A 48 -25.26 -5.69 23.77
C ASN A 48 -26.11 -4.57 23.16
N LEU A 49 -26.27 -3.44 23.85
CA LEU A 49 -26.98 -2.29 23.34
C LEU A 49 -26.26 -1.67 22.13
N ASN A 50 -24.93 -1.54 22.18
CA ASN A 50 -24.14 -1.06 21.03
C ASN A 50 -24.30 -1.97 19.81
N ARG A 51 -24.26 -3.30 19.99
CA ARG A 51 -24.49 -4.28 18.92
C ARG A 51 -25.89 -4.13 18.31
N ALA A 52 -26.90 -4.01 19.16
CA ALA A 52 -28.29 -3.85 18.73
C ALA A 52 -28.50 -2.53 17.98
N ILE A 53 -28.00 -1.41 18.52
CA ILE A 53 -28.05 -0.10 17.86
C ILE A 53 -27.34 -0.14 16.50
N LEU A 54 -26.14 -0.74 16.43
CA LEU A 54 -25.40 -0.87 15.18
C LEU A 54 -26.19 -1.64 14.13
N TYR A 55 -26.75 -2.81 14.49
CA TYR A 55 -27.58 -3.58 13.58
C TYR A 55 -28.82 -2.78 13.13
N GLY A 56 -29.47 -2.06 14.05
CA GLY A 56 -30.58 -1.17 13.74
C GLY A 56 -30.19 -0.06 12.75
N ILE A 57 -29.04 0.61 12.95
CA ILE A 57 -28.52 1.63 12.02
C ILE A 57 -28.30 1.03 10.62
N LEU A 58 -27.74 -0.17 10.54
CA LEU A 58 -27.39 -0.81 9.27
C LEU A 58 -28.62 -1.38 8.53
N CYS A 59 -29.61 -1.89 9.26
CA CYS A 59 -30.72 -2.66 8.69
C CYS A 59 -32.09 -1.95 8.75
N GLU A 60 -32.20 -0.81 9.44
CA GLU A 60 -33.41 0.03 9.50
C GLU A 60 -33.11 1.48 9.11
N PRO A 61 -32.83 1.79 7.82
CA PRO A 61 -32.42 3.13 7.39
C PRO A 61 -33.39 4.26 7.82
N HIS A 62 -34.68 3.96 7.86
CA HIS A 62 -35.74 4.88 8.28
C HIS A 62 -35.68 5.26 9.77
N LEU A 63 -35.02 4.46 10.62
CA LEU A 63 -34.82 4.71 12.05
C LEU A 63 -33.38 5.08 12.40
N ALA A 64 -32.46 5.14 11.43
CA ALA A 64 -31.04 5.38 11.68
C ALA A 64 -30.77 6.64 12.53
N LYS A 65 -31.52 7.73 12.30
CA LYS A 65 -31.43 8.97 13.10
C LYS A 65 -31.90 8.80 14.56
N VAL A 66 -32.80 7.87 14.83
CA VAL A 66 -33.25 7.54 16.19
C VAL A 66 -32.17 6.71 16.87
N HIS A 67 -31.67 5.69 16.17
CA HIS A 67 -30.62 4.80 16.66
C HIS A 67 -29.31 5.55 16.97
N ILE A 68 -28.86 6.47 16.11
CA ILE A 68 -27.64 7.26 16.36
C ILE A 68 -27.80 8.21 17.56
N LYS A 69 -28.97 8.83 17.74
CA LYS A 69 -29.25 9.65 18.92
C LYS A 69 -29.23 8.83 20.20
N HIS A 70 -29.73 7.60 20.13
CA HIS A 70 -29.65 6.66 21.24
C HIS A 70 -28.18 6.34 21.55
N LEU A 71 -27.36 6.05 20.53
CA LEU A 71 -25.91 5.82 20.71
C LEU A 71 -25.25 6.98 21.44
N HIS A 72 -25.45 8.22 20.97
CA HIS A 72 -24.88 9.42 21.59
C HIS A 72 -25.31 9.60 23.04
N GLY A 73 -26.55 9.21 23.38
CA GLY A 73 -27.07 9.32 24.74
C GLY A 73 -26.51 8.29 25.72
N VAL A 74 -25.99 7.16 25.24
CA VAL A 74 -25.50 6.06 26.09
C VAL A 74 -23.99 5.91 26.09
N ILE A 75 -23.27 6.66 25.25
CA ILE A 75 -21.84 6.45 25.02
C ILE A 75 -20.98 6.76 26.25
N THR A 76 -20.04 5.87 26.57
CA THR A 76 -19.12 6.04 27.71
C THR A 76 -17.64 5.82 27.37
N ASP A 77 -17.33 5.26 26.21
CA ASP A 77 -15.98 4.87 25.76
C ASP A 77 -15.48 5.66 24.54
N GLY A 78 -16.08 6.82 24.26
CA GLY A 78 -15.75 7.60 23.07
C GLY A 78 -16.02 6.87 21.76
N TYR A 79 -17.03 5.98 21.72
CA TYR A 79 -17.42 5.17 20.56
C TYR A 79 -16.41 4.07 20.18
N GLU A 80 -15.41 3.79 21.02
CA GLU A 80 -14.36 2.81 20.71
C GLU A 80 -14.94 1.43 20.37
N TYR A 81 -15.82 0.89 21.24
CA TYR A 81 -16.40 -0.42 21.01
C TYR A 81 -17.25 -0.46 19.73
N PHE A 82 -18.10 0.55 19.54
CA PHE A 82 -18.97 0.66 18.37
C PHE A 82 -18.16 0.70 17.07
N THR A 83 -17.14 1.56 17.02
CA THR A 83 -16.25 1.71 15.87
C THR A 83 -15.44 0.44 15.63
N SER A 84 -14.99 -0.26 16.67
CA SER A 84 -14.28 -1.53 16.53
C SER A 84 -15.13 -2.61 15.85
N ILE A 85 -16.44 -2.62 16.09
CA ILE A 85 -17.36 -3.55 15.42
C ILE A 85 -17.55 -3.13 13.96
N LEU A 86 -17.72 -1.84 13.67
CA LEU A 86 -17.78 -1.33 12.30
C LEU A 86 -16.56 -1.74 11.48
N VAL A 87 -15.36 -1.58 12.04
CA VAL A 87 -14.10 -2.02 11.41
C VAL A 87 -14.13 -3.51 11.10
N LYS A 88 -14.57 -4.36 12.05
CA LYS A 88 -14.69 -5.81 11.83
C LYS A 88 -15.69 -6.15 10.72
N ILE A 89 -16.85 -5.48 10.69
CA ILE A 89 -17.84 -5.65 9.61
C ILE A 89 -17.23 -5.30 8.26
N VAL A 90 -16.49 -4.18 8.15
CA VAL A 90 -15.82 -3.79 6.90
C VAL A 90 -14.77 -4.83 6.50
N ILE A 91 -13.92 -5.26 7.42
CA ILE A 91 -12.82 -6.19 7.10
C ILE A 91 -13.33 -7.57 6.69
N GLU A 92 -14.32 -8.11 7.42
CA GLU A 92 -14.73 -9.51 7.28
C GLU A 92 -15.96 -9.71 6.41
N LEU A 93 -16.88 -8.74 6.36
CA LEU A 93 -18.20 -8.91 5.77
C LEU A 93 -18.47 -8.02 4.56
N TYR A 94 -17.66 -6.99 4.25
CA TYR A 94 -17.98 -5.98 3.24
C TYR A 94 -18.43 -6.56 1.90
N GLY A 95 -17.67 -7.53 1.36
CA GLY A 95 -18.01 -8.18 0.08
C GLY A 95 -19.34 -8.95 0.07
N LYS A 96 -19.91 -9.24 1.26
CA LYS A 96 -21.19 -9.94 1.44
C LYS A 96 -22.33 -9.03 1.89
N LEU A 97 -22.06 -7.80 2.30
CA LEU A 97 -23.10 -6.87 2.74
C LEU A 97 -24.11 -6.61 1.61
N VAL A 98 -25.38 -6.46 1.97
CA VAL A 98 -26.39 -5.99 1.03
C VAL A 98 -26.20 -4.50 0.71
N ASP A 99 -26.70 -4.06 -0.43
CA ASP A 99 -26.41 -2.72 -0.97
C ASP A 99 -26.94 -1.59 -0.06
N SER A 100 -28.11 -1.77 0.55
CA SER A 100 -28.69 -0.84 1.53
C SER A 100 -27.79 -0.70 2.77
N VAL A 101 -27.28 -1.81 3.29
CA VAL A 101 -26.35 -1.85 4.43
C VAL A 101 -25.03 -1.16 4.10
N LYS A 102 -24.49 -1.32 2.88
CA LYS A 102 -23.28 -0.58 2.46
C LYS A 102 -23.50 0.93 2.49
N ARG A 103 -24.66 1.42 2.04
CA ARG A 103 -25.00 2.85 2.13
C ARG A 103 -25.09 3.33 3.58
N GLN A 104 -25.76 2.57 4.44
CA GLN A 104 -25.84 2.89 5.87
C GLN A 104 -24.47 2.84 6.57
N LEU A 105 -23.59 1.93 6.14
CA LEU A 105 -22.22 1.83 6.64
C LEU A 105 -21.41 3.09 6.33
N ILE A 106 -21.52 3.62 5.10
CA ILE A 106 -20.90 4.90 4.75
C ILE A 106 -21.53 6.05 5.53
N TRP A 107 -22.86 6.07 5.65
CA TRP A 107 -23.56 7.10 6.43
C TRP A 107 -23.09 7.16 7.88
N VAL A 108 -23.06 6.01 8.59
CA VAL A 108 -22.60 5.99 9.98
C VAL A 108 -21.10 6.27 10.10
N THR A 109 -20.30 5.98 9.06
CA THR A 109 -18.89 6.39 9.03
C THR A 109 -18.76 7.91 9.06
N HIS A 110 -19.60 8.66 8.33
CA HIS A 110 -19.61 10.13 8.42
C HIS A 110 -19.91 10.60 9.85
N GLU A 111 -20.91 9.99 10.51
CA GLU A 111 -21.26 10.32 11.90
C GLU A 111 -20.09 10.05 12.86
N MET A 112 -19.38 8.92 12.69
CA MET A 112 -18.20 8.59 13.52
C MET A 112 -17.04 9.57 13.32
N VAL A 113 -16.86 10.10 12.11
CA VAL A 113 -15.89 11.18 11.87
C VAL A 113 -16.36 12.49 12.52
N ASP A 114 -17.65 12.81 12.44
CA ASP A 114 -18.20 14.05 13.01
C ASP A 114 -18.09 14.15 14.53
N VAL A 115 -18.14 13.01 15.22
CA VAL A 115 -17.96 12.93 16.67
C VAL A 115 -16.53 12.60 17.10
N SER A 116 -15.57 12.56 16.17
CA SER A 116 -14.19 12.14 16.41
C SER A 116 -14.10 10.83 17.20
N ALA A 117 -14.90 9.84 16.81
CA ALA A 117 -14.98 8.54 17.47
C ALA A 117 -13.61 7.83 17.58
N VAL A 118 -13.28 7.26 18.74
CA VAL A 118 -12.02 6.52 18.90
C VAL A 118 -11.94 5.39 17.86
N GLY A 119 -10.88 5.40 17.05
CA GLY A 119 -10.64 4.42 15.99
C GLY A 119 -11.31 4.70 14.64
N TYR A 120 -11.91 5.88 14.42
CA TYR A 120 -12.54 6.22 13.12
C TYR A 120 -11.50 6.20 11.98
N ASP A 121 -10.24 6.50 12.26
CA ASP A 121 -9.13 6.45 11.31
C ASP A 121 -8.91 5.02 10.80
N GLY A 122 -8.96 4.04 11.69
CA GLY A 122 -8.94 2.61 11.35
C GLY A 122 -10.13 2.18 10.49
N LEU A 123 -11.32 2.75 10.72
CA LEU A 123 -12.51 2.53 9.88
C LEU A 123 -12.33 3.08 8.47
N LEU A 124 -11.80 4.30 8.32
CA LEU A 124 -11.50 4.90 7.02
C LEU A 124 -10.44 4.08 6.25
N VAL A 125 -9.41 3.61 6.95
CA VAL A 125 -8.40 2.70 6.38
C VAL A 125 -9.03 1.39 5.92
N ALA A 126 -9.90 0.79 6.74
CA ALA A 126 -10.57 -0.46 6.39
C ALA A 126 -11.44 -0.29 5.13
N LEU A 127 -12.15 0.83 4.98
CA LEU A 127 -12.96 1.15 3.80
C LEU A 127 -12.11 1.41 2.56
N LEU A 128 -11.03 2.18 2.68
CA LEU A 128 -10.07 2.40 1.58
C LEU A 128 -9.54 1.07 1.03
N ARG A 129 -9.27 0.10 1.92
CA ARG A 129 -8.80 -1.24 1.56
C ARG A 129 -9.83 -2.10 0.84
N GLN A 130 -11.12 -1.73 0.85
CA GLN A 130 -12.13 -2.44 0.07
C GLN A 130 -12.13 -2.02 -1.41
N ILE A 131 -11.50 -0.89 -1.74
CA ILE A 131 -11.46 -0.39 -3.12
C ILE A 131 -10.43 -1.16 -3.94
N VAL A 132 -10.90 -1.87 -4.97
CA VAL A 132 -10.06 -2.70 -5.85
C VAL A 132 -9.57 -1.90 -7.05
N GLY A 133 -8.26 -1.92 -7.29
CA GLY A 133 -7.66 -1.33 -8.51
C GLY A 133 -8.08 -2.08 -9.77
N GLY A 134 -8.29 -1.35 -10.86
CA GLY A 134 -8.76 -1.91 -12.14
C GLY A 134 -10.17 -2.50 -12.11
N ASP A 135 -10.96 -2.27 -11.05
CA ASP A 135 -12.37 -2.70 -10.99
C ASP A 135 -13.32 -1.54 -11.29
N PHE A 136 -13.91 -1.54 -12.48
CA PHE A 136 -14.85 -0.52 -12.92
C PHE A 136 -16.33 -0.89 -12.67
N GLY A 137 -16.59 -1.90 -11.85
CA GLY A 137 -17.94 -2.23 -11.42
C GLY A 137 -18.61 -1.09 -10.65
N GLU A 138 -19.94 -0.96 -10.77
CA GLU A 138 -20.69 0.15 -10.16
C GLU A 138 -20.47 0.27 -8.64
N GLU A 139 -20.38 -0.87 -7.94
CA GLU A 139 -20.15 -0.89 -6.50
C GLU A 139 -18.77 -0.32 -6.11
N ASN A 140 -17.72 -0.70 -6.83
CA ASN A 140 -16.36 -0.24 -6.55
C ASN A 140 -16.21 1.25 -6.86
N LEU A 141 -16.76 1.70 -8.00
CA LEU A 141 -16.78 3.12 -8.37
C LEU A 141 -17.61 3.96 -7.41
N TRP A 142 -18.74 3.43 -6.91
CA TRP A 142 -19.53 4.09 -5.88
C TRP A 142 -18.73 4.25 -4.58
N LEU A 143 -18.03 3.22 -4.11
CA LEU A 143 -17.18 3.34 -2.93
C LEU A 143 -16.05 4.36 -3.13
N CYS A 144 -15.40 4.39 -4.31
CA CYS A 144 -14.42 5.43 -4.65
C CYS A 144 -15.02 6.83 -4.48
N PHE A 145 -16.22 7.03 -5.03
CA PHE A 145 -16.96 8.30 -4.96
C PHE A 145 -17.25 8.71 -3.51
N GLU A 146 -17.82 7.81 -2.71
CA GLU A 146 -18.17 8.11 -1.32
C GLU A 146 -16.92 8.44 -0.50
N MET A 147 -15.85 7.66 -0.67
CA MET A 147 -14.61 7.88 0.08
C MET A 147 -13.93 9.19 -0.31
N VAL A 148 -13.81 9.52 -1.61
CA VAL A 148 -13.18 10.80 -2.01
C VAL A 148 -14.02 12.00 -1.56
N ASN A 149 -15.34 11.86 -1.57
CA ASN A 149 -16.26 12.88 -1.06
C ASN A 149 -16.12 13.05 0.47
N LEU A 150 -16.01 11.96 1.23
CA LEU A 150 -15.77 12.01 2.67
C LEU A 150 -14.44 12.73 2.98
N PHE A 151 -13.34 12.32 2.35
CA PHE A 151 -12.03 12.96 2.57
C PHE A 151 -12.02 14.44 2.17
N SER A 152 -12.74 14.81 1.11
CA SER A 152 -12.84 16.19 0.65
C SER A 152 -13.71 17.05 1.58
N SER A 153 -14.85 16.52 2.03
CA SER A 153 -15.81 17.23 2.88
C SER A 153 -15.34 17.36 4.33
N LYS A 154 -14.63 16.35 4.86
CA LYS A 154 -14.08 16.33 6.23
C LYS A 154 -12.62 16.77 6.31
N TRP A 155 -12.11 17.42 5.26
CA TRP A 155 -10.71 17.79 5.10
C TRP A 155 -10.07 18.44 6.33
N VAL A 156 -10.71 19.48 6.89
CA VAL A 156 -10.15 20.26 7.99
C VAL A 156 -9.97 19.40 9.24
N CYS A 157 -11.04 18.71 9.66
CA CYS A 157 -11.02 17.79 10.79
C CYS A 157 -9.98 16.68 10.61
N LEU A 158 -9.94 16.03 9.44
CA LEU A 158 -8.99 14.95 9.18
C LEU A 158 -7.54 15.43 9.14
N LEU A 159 -7.30 16.67 8.73
CA LEU A 159 -5.96 17.23 8.71
C LEU A 159 -5.42 17.50 10.13
N GLU A 160 -6.29 17.92 11.04
CA GLU A 160 -5.96 18.22 12.43
C GLU A 160 -5.82 16.93 13.26
N GLU A 161 -6.80 16.03 13.15
CA GLU A 161 -6.94 14.87 14.02
C GLU A 161 -6.29 13.59 13.47
N ALA A 162 -6.38 13.35 12.16
CA ALA A 162 -5.93 12.09 11.53
C ALA A 162 -5.15 12.28 10.21
N PRO A 163 -4.10 13.13 10.17
CA PRO A 163 -3.41 13.49 8.92
C PRO A 163 -2.78 12.28 8.20
N LEU A 164 -2.39 11.24 8.93
CA LEU A 164 -1.85 10.03 8.30
C LEU A 164 -2.87 9.32 7.40
N VAL A 165 -4.16 9.35 7.73
CA VAL A 165 -5.20 8.75 6.89
C VAL A 165 -5.32 9.50 5.57
N LEU A 166 -5.19 10.83 5.56
CA LEU A 166 -5.16 11.63 4.32
C LEU A 166 -3.98 11.24 3.42
N SER A 167 -2.81 10.99 4.01
CA SER A 167 -1.65 10.47 3.26
C SER A 167 -1.94 9.09 2.67
N GLY A 168 -2.62 8.21 3.41
CA GLY A 168 -3.09 6.91 2.90
C GLY A 168 -4.12 7.04 1.79
N ALA A 169 -5.09 7.95 1.93
CA ALA A 169 -6.08 8.25 0.91
C ALA A 169 -5.41 8.76 -0.38
N LEU A 170 -4.42 9.65 -0.28
CA LEU A 170 -3.63 10.09 -1.44
C LEU A 170 -2.96 8.90 -2.13
N TYR A 171 -2.30 8.02 -1.38
CA TYR A 171 -1.66 6.82 -1.93
C TYR A 171 -2.65 5.94 -2.72
N VAL A 172 -3.85 5.75 -2.15
CA VAL A 172 -4.93 4.99 -2.77
C VAL A 172 -5.44 5.68 -4.04
N PHE A 173 -5.80 6.96 -3.97
CA PHE A 173 -6.41 7.66 -5.10
C PHE A 173 -5.43 7.92 -6.25
N LEU A 174 -4.13 8.18 -5.99
CA LEU A 174 -3.15 8.26 -7.08
C LEU A 174 -3.07 6.95 -7.87
N ARG A 175 -3.10 5.80 -7.16
CA ARG A 175 -3.09 4.48 -7.80
C ARG A 175 -4.37 4.22 -8.58
N LEU A 176 -5.55 4.49 -8.01
CA LEU A 176 -6.84 4.29 -8.67
C LEU A 176 -6.99 5.18 -9.91
N LEU A 177 -6.56 6.44 -9.79
CA LEU A 177 -6.63 7.41 -10.86
C LEU A 177 -5.83 6.98 -12.09
N ALA A 178 -4.72 6.26 -11.92
CA ALA A 178 -3.96 5.68 -13.03
C ALA A 178 -4.79 4.69 -13.86
N ASP A 179 -5.77 4.00 -13.27
CA ASP A 179 -6.69 3.12 -13.98
C ASP A 179 -7.86 3.94 -14.58
N HIS A 180 -8.45 4.84 -13.78
CA HIS A 180 -9.60 5.67 -14.20
C HIS A 180 -9.26 6.60 -15.38
N CYS A 181 -8.02 7.11 -15.45
CA CYS A 181 -7.54 7.94 -16.56
C CYS A 181 -7.23 7.13 -17.83
N ARG A 182 -7.17 5.80 -17.78
CA ARG A 182 -6.97 4.95 -18.97
C ARG A 182 -8.29 4.59 -19.66
N VAL A 183 -9.43 4.78 -19.00
CA VAL A 183 -10.76 4.49 -19.54
C VAL A 183 -11.44 5.78 -19.97
N MET A 184 -11.71 5.92 -21.26
CA MET A 184 -12.42 7.07 -21.83
C MET A 184 -13.91 6.74 -22.04
N ASN A 185 -14.74 7.77 -22.13
CA ASN A 185 -16.15 7.71 -22.55
C ASN A 185 -17.14 7.03 -21.59
N ILE A 186 -16.88 7.05 -20.27
CA ILE A 186 -17.86 6.64 -19.25
C ILE A 186 -18.19 7.86 -18.37
N PRO A 187 -19.35 8.53 -18.56
CA PRO A 187 -19.69 9.77 -17.87
C PRO A 187 -19.58 9.71 -16.34
N LYS A 188 -19.98 8.58 -15.73
CA LYS A 188 -19.86 8.36 -14.27
C LYS A 188 -18.40 8.43 -13.80
N ILE A 189 -17.47 7.88 -14.58
CA ILE A 189 -16.02 7.92 -14.27
C ILE A 189 -15.48 9.34 -14.43
N GLU A 190 -16.03 10.16 -15.33
CA GLU A 190 -15.53 11.53 -15.53
C GLU A 190 -15.73 12.42 -14.29
N SER A 191 -16.91 12.34 -13.67
CA SER A 191 -17.19 13.08 -12.43
C SER A 191 -16.30 12.58 -11.28
N LEU A 192 -16.19 11.26 -11.13
CA LEU A 192 -15.32 10.65 -10.11
C LEU A 192 -13.87 11.10 -10.27
N ARG A 193 -13.33 10.96 -11.48
CA ARG A 193 -11.96 11.35 -11.84
C ARG A 193 -11.69 12.83 -11.52
N LYS A 194 -12.63 13.74 -11.78
CA LYS A 194 -12.46 15.17 -11.43
C LYS A 194 -12.30 15.37 -9.92
N MET A 195 -13.08 14.66 -9.10
CA MET A 195 -12.93 14.76 -7.64
C MET A 195 -11.64 14.11 -7.15
N GLU A 196 -11.25 12.97 -7.69
CA GLU A 196 -9.98 12.31 -7.37
C GLU A 196 -8.78 13.19 -7.72
N ILE A 197 -8.78 13.80 -8.91
CA ILE A 197 -7.78 14.80 -9.33
C ILE A 197 -7.78 15.96 -8.34
N GLY A 198 -8.94 16.55 -8.05
CA GLY A 198 -9.07 17.67 -7.12
C GLY A 198 -8.48 17.36 -5.74
N PHE A 199 -8.84 16.21 -5.17
CA PHE A 199 -8.32 15.75 -3.88
C PHE A 199 -6.80 15.53 -3.91
N CYS A 200 -6.29 14.79 -4.90
CA CYS A 200 -4.87 14.47 -5.00
C CYS A 200 -4.01 15.73 -5.23
N VAL A 201 -4.45 16.63 -6.10
CA VAL A 201 -3.77 17.91 -6.37
C VAL A 201 -3.78 18.77 -5.11
N ARG A 202 -4.90 18.85 -4.39
CA ARG A 202 -4.98 19.57 -3.12
C ARG A 202 -3.96 19.06 -2.10
N MET A 203 -3.88 17.74 -1.91
CA MET A 203 -2.87 17.12 -1.05
C MET A 203 -1.44 17.48 -1.48
N LEU A 204 -1.12 17.31 -2.76
CA LEU A 204 0.24 17.53 -3.28
C LEU A 204 0.65 19.01 -3.25
N ARG A 205 -0.29 19.94 -3.43
CA ARG A 205 -0.02 21.38 -3.47
C ARG A 205 -0.08 22.06 -2.11
N GLU A 206 -1.02 21.66 -1.26
CA GLU A 206 -1.27 22.32 0.03
C GLU A 206 -0.58 21.60 1.21
N LYS A 207 -0.34 20.28 1.09
CA LYS A 207 0.14 19.42 2.19
C LYS A 207 1.25 18.48 1.73
N PHE A 208 2.19 19.00 0.94
CA PHE A 208 3.28 18.20 0.38
C PHE A 208 4.16 17.52 1.45
N SER A 209 4.41 18.18 2.60
CA SER A 209 5.15 17.58 3.71
C SER A 209 4.53 16.27 4.22
N LEU A 210 3.21 16.19 4.23
CA LEU A 210 2.47 14.96 4.57
C LEU A 210 2.53 13.91 3.45
N CYS A 211 2.60 14.35 2.19
CA CYS A 211 2.78 13.48 1.03
C CYS A 211 4.16 12.79 1.07
N LEU A 212 5.21 13.51 1.51
CA LEU A 212 6.57 12.96 1.64
C LEU A 212 6.65 11.75 2.59
N ARG A 213 5.70 11.59 3.53
CA ARG A 213 5.63 10.42 4.42
C ARG A 213 5.37 9.10 3.67
N ILE A 214 4.86 9.17 2.44
CA ILE A 214 4.72 8.01 1.56
C ILE A 214 6.09 7.45 1.19
N GLY A 215 7.11 8.30 1.00
CA GLY A 215 8.43 7.89 0.51
C GLY A 215 8.45 7.61 -1.00
N ARG A 216 9.42 6.80 -1.45
CA ARG A 216 9.77 6.59 -2.85
C ARG A 216 8.62 6.13 -3.75
N ASP A 217 7.64 5.39 -3.23
CA ASP A 217 6.47 4.96 -4.02
C ASP A 217 5.57 6.14 -4.43
N LEU A 218 5.65 7.31 -3.77
CA LEU A 218 4.95 8.51 -4.23
C LEU A 218 5.36 8.84 -5.66
N VAL A 219 6.66 8.79 -5.95
CA VAL A 219 7.18 9.05 -7.30
C VAL A 219 6.63 8.02 -8.28
N ARG A 220 6.64 6.72 -7.92
CA ARG A 220 6.09 5.64 -8.76
C ARG A 220 4.64 5.92 -9.16
N LEU A 221 3.81 6.32 -8.20
CA LEU A 221 2.40 6.63 -8.43
C LEU A 221 2.22 7.88 -9.30
N LEU A 222 3.04 8.92 -9.11
CA LEU A 222 2.99 10.13 -9.92
C LEU A 222 3.42 9.87 -11.38
N GLN A 223 4.34 8.93 -11.63
CA GLN A 223 4.80 8.58 -12.99
C GLN A 223 3.65 8.13 -13.86
N ASP A 224 2.78 7.28 -13.33
CA ASP A 224 1.61 6.76 -14.04
C ASP A 224 0.61 7.86 -14.45
N LEU A 225 0.69 9.04 -13.82
CA LEU A 225 -0.22 10.17 -14.01
C LEU A 225 0.37 11.34 -14.81
N VAL A 226 1.62 11.25 -15.28
CA VAL A 226 2.31 12.36 -15.99
C VAL A 226 1.58 12.85 -17.25
N HIS A 227 0.73 12.00 -17.83
CA HIS A 227 -0.08 12.33 -19.00
C HIS A 227 -1.23 13.29 -18.67
N VAL A 228 -1.68 13.33 -17.41
CA VAL A 228 -2.76 14.21 -16.91
C VAL A 228 -2.19 15.63 -16.66
N PRO A 229 -2.82 16.70 -17.18
CA PRO A 229 -2.26 18.06 -17.14
C PRO A 229 -1.85 18.57 -15.75
N GLU A 230 -2.68 18.34 -14.74
CA GLU A 230 -2.47 18.78 -13.36
C GLU A 230 -1.23 18.11 -12.75
N PHE A 231 -1.08 16.80 -12.96
CA PHE A 231 0.07 16.04 -12.48
C PHE A 231 1.33 16.34 -13.29
N ARG A 232 1.21 16.63 -14.59
CA ARG A 232 2.32 17.15 -15.39
C ARG A 232 2.86 18.46 -14.82
N SER A 233 1.98 19.35 -14.37
CA SER A 233 2.38 20.59 -13.70
C SER A 233 3.11 20.30 -12.38
N ILE A 234 2.58 19.37 -11.56
CA ILE A 234 3.26 18.92 -10.33
C ILE A 234 4.66 18.35 -10.63
N TRP A 235 4.79 17.54 -11.68
CA TRP A 235 6.07 16.98 -12.13
C TRP A 235 7.08 18.05 -12.50
N LYS A 236 6.66 19.08 -13.24
CA LYS A 236 7.54 20.21 -13.59
C LYS A 236 8.06 20.90 -12.34
N ASP A 237 7.21 21.15 -11.35
CA ASP A 237 7.66 21.76 -10.11
C ASP A 237 8.55 20.81 -9.29
N LEU A 238 8.26 19.50 -9.29
CA LEU A 238 9.06 18.51 -8.57
C LEU A 238 10.51 18.44 -9.08
N LEU A 239 10.71 18.60 -10.38
CA LEU A 239 12.02 18.52 -11.02
C LEU A 239 12.74 19.87 -11.09
N TYR A 240 12.01 20.96 -11.35
CA TYR A 240 12.61 22.25 -11.72
C TYR A 240 12.26 23.42 -10.78
N ASN A 241 11.27 23.27 -9.90
CA ASN A 241 10.84 24.33 -8.99
C ASN A 241 10.34 23.78 -7.63
N PRO A 242 11.19 23.05 -6.88
CA PRO A 242 10.80 22.35 -5.66
C PRO A 242 10.31 23.28 -4.53
N SER A 243 10.70 24.56 -4.56
CA SER A 243 10.23 25.59 -3.63
C SER A 243 8.72 25.84 -3.73
N ALA A 244 8.09 25.51 -4.86
CA ALA A 244 6.63 25.61 -5.04
C ALA A 244 5.83 24.79 -4.01
N PHE A 245 6.42 23.73 -3.47
CA PHE A 245 5.79 22.88 -2.47
C PHE A 245 5.88 23.42 -1.03
N LYS A 246 6.65 24.49 -0.81
CA LYS A 246 6.79 25.18 0.49
C LYS A 246 7.17 24.22 1.64
N VAL A 247 8.05 23.27 1.37
CA VAL A 247 8.60 22.35 2.38
C VAL A 247 10.07 22.70 2.61
N ASP A 248 10.38 23.07 3.85
CA ASP A 248 11.74 23.44 4.23
C ASP A 248 12.72 22.29 3.99
N GLY A 249 13.83 22.62 3.34
CA GLY A 249 14.84 21.64 2.98
C GLY A 249 14.43 20.68 1.86
N PHE A 250 13.26 20.78 1.23
CA PHE A 250 12.96 20.01 0.02
C PHE A 250 13.59 20.71 -1.20
N VAL A 251 14.67 20.13 -1.71
CA VAL A 251 15.49 20.74 -2.78
C VAL A 251 15.47 19.90 -4.06
N ASP A 252 15.21 18.60 -3.97
CA ASP A 252 15.32 17.71 -5.11
C ASP A 252 14.53 16.41 -4.89
N VAL A 253 14.03 15.82 -5.98
CA VAL A 253 13.29 14.54 -5.96
C VAL A 253 14.13 13.37 -5.42
N SER A 254 15.46 13.43 -5.50
CA SER A 254 16.36 12.44 -4.88
C SER A 254 16.14 12.25 -3.37
N LYS A 255 15.65 13.28 -2.67
CA LYS A 255 15.29 13.15 -1.24
C LYS A 255 14.14 12.16 -1.04
N ILE A 256 13.21 12.10 -2.00
CA ILE A 256 12.09 11.15 -1.97
C ILE A 256 12.59 9.75 -2.30
N TYR A 257 13.52 9.61 -3.25
CA TYR A 257 14.14 8.33 -3.60
C TYR A 257 14.78 7.64 -2.39
N GLY A 258 15.56 8.40 -1.59
CA GLY A 258 16.18 7.89 -0.36
C GLY A 258 15.19 7.55 0.76
N THR A 259 13.94 8.00 0.68
CA THR A 259 12.94 7.75 1.74
C THR A 259 12.17 6.47 1.47
N ARG A 260 12.32 5.46 2.33
CA ARG A 260 11.61 4.19 2.22
C ARG A 260 10.09 4.37 2.43
N THR A 261 9.31 3.68 1.60
CA THR A 261 7.86 3.56 1.77
C THR A 261 7.50 2.63 2.93
N SER A 262 6.68 3.09 3.88
CA SER A 262 6.17 2.26 4.98
C SER A 262 5.30 1.11 4.47
N ARG A 263 5.41 -0.07 5.11
CA ARG A 263 4.60 -1.25 4.79
C ARG A 263 3.09 -1.01 4.83
N TRP A 264 2.68 -0.04 5.64
CA TRP A 264 1.27 0.35 5.79
C TRP A 264 0.64 0.78 4.46
N TYR A 265 1.38 1.51 3.61
CA TYR A 265 0.85 1.96 2.32
C TYR A 265 0.58 0.81 1.34
N PHE A 266 1.42 -0.23 1.33
CA PHE A 266 1.19 -1.39 0.46
C PHE A 266 -0.03 -2.21 0.88
N LEU A 267 -0.36 -2.23 2.19
CA LEU A 267 -1.59 -2.86 2.68
C LEU A 267 -2.85 -2.12 2.24
N LEU A 268 -2.77 -0.80 1.98
CA LEU A 268 -3.91 -0.01 1.49
C LEU A 268 -4.39 -0.42 0.09
N ARG A 269 -3.54 -1.09 -0.69
CA ARG A 269 -3.83 -1.50 -2.07
C ARG A 269 -4.15 -2.98 -2.23
N VAL A 270 -4.18 -3.72 -1.12
CA VAL A 270 -4.55 -5.13 -1.08
C VAL A 270 -5.72 -5.28 -0.12
N THR A 271 -6.83 -5.82 -0.65
CA THR A 271 -8.04 -6.02 0.18
C THR A 271 -7.75 -7.00 1.32
N PRO A 272 -8.47 -6.93 2.45
CA PRO A 272 -8.24 -7.86 3.55
C PRO A 272 -8.35 -9.33 3.12
N GLU A 273 -9.25 -9.64 2.19
CA GLU A 273 -9.39 -10.98 1.66
C GLU A 273 -8.21 -11.40 0.78
N MET A 274 -7.73 -10.52 -0.12
CA MET A 274 -6.52 -10.79 -0.91
C MET A 274 -5.32 -11.02 0.01
N GLU A 275 -5.14 -10.18 1.03
CA GLU A 275 -4.07 -10.31 2.01
C GLU A 275 -4.13 -11.67 2.71
N SER A 276 -5.30 -12.06 3.21
CA SER A 276 -5.49 -13.35 3.89
C SER A 276 -5.11 -14.53 3.00
N GLN A 277 -5.60 -14.54 1.74
CA GLN A 277 -5.29 -15.63 0.80
C GLN A 277 -3.82 -15.65 0.36
N LEU A 278 -3.21 -14.49 0.13
CA LEU A 278 -1.79 -14.39 -0.22
C LEU A 278 -0.90 -14.81 0.95
N ARG A 279 -1.21 -14.37 2.18
CA ARG A 279 -0.47 -14.81 3.37
C ARG A 279 -0.64 -16.31 3.60
N PHE A 280 -1.82 -16.86 3.42
CA PHE A 280 -2.02 -18.31 3.51
C PHE A 280 -1.15 -19.06 2.50
N LEU A 281 -1.13 -18.61 1.23
CA LEU A 281 -0.28 -19.17 0.19
C LEU A 281 1.21 -19.13 0.57
N LEU A 282 1.68 -18.02 1.14
CA LEU A 282 3.09 -17.78 1.45
C LEU A 282 3.54 -18.26 2.84
N THR A 283 2.64 -18.81 3.66
CA THR A 283 2.98 -19.27 5.02
C THR A 283 2.49 -20.69 5.34
N ARG A 284 1.54 -21.23 4.58
CA ARG A 284 0.91 -22.53 4.87
C ARG A 284 0.93 -23.52 3.70
N VAL A 285 1.13 -23.06 2.48
CA VAL A 285 1.08 -23.94 1.30
C VAL A 285 2.48 -24.44 0.96
N GLN A 286 2.63 -25.75 0.81
CA GLN A 286 3.88 -26.37 0.37
C GLN A 286 4.16 -26.10 -1.10
N PHE A 287 5.43 -25.88 -1.43
CA PHE A 287 5.93 -25.73 -2.78
C PHE A 287 5.69 -27.00 -3.59
N GLY A 288 5.22 -26.83 -4.83
CA GLY A 288 4.67 -27.89 -5.67
C GLY A 288 3.15 -28.05 -5.57
N SER A 289 2.53 -27.63 -4.46
CA SER A 289 1.08 -27.78 -4.22
C SER A 289 0.26 -26.49 -4.45
N GLN A 290 0.90 -25.42 -4.92
CA GLN A 290 0.28 -24.10 -5.06
C GLN A 290 -0.78 -23.98 -6.17
N LYS A 291 -0.78 -24.86 -7.18
CA LYS A 291 -1.56 -24.69 -8.42
C LYS A 291 -3.05 -24.42 -8.17
N ARG A 292 -3.70 -25.16 -7.26
CA ARG A 292 -5.13 -24.96 -6.97
C ARG A 292 -5.41 -23.59 -6.35
N TYR A 293 -4.54 -23.15 -5.44
CA TYR A 293 -4.68 -21.88 -4.72
C TYR A 293 -4.47 -20.70 -5.65
N GLN A 294 -3.49 -20.81 -6.55
CA GLN A 294 -3.26 -19.83 -7.63
C GLN A 294 -4.50 -19.71 -8.54
N VAL A 295 -5.08 -20.84 -8.96
CA VAL A 295 -6.29 -20.84 -9.80
C VAL A 295 -7.48 -20.22 -9.06
N TRP A 296 -7.69 -20.55 -7.79
CA TRP A 296 -8.77 -19.96 -6.99
C TRP A 296 -8.60 -18.45 -6.80
N PHE A 297 -7.38 -18.01 -6.48
CA PHE A 297 -7.05 -16.60 -6.34
C PHE A 297 -7.26 -15.84 -7.65
N ALA A 298 -6.72 -16.35 -8.76
CA ALA A 298 -6.88 -15.73 -10.07
C ALA A 298 -8.35 -15.65 -10.50
N ARG A 299 -9.11 -16.74 -10.33
CA ARG A 299 -10.54 -16.75 -10.66
C ARG A 299 -11.32 -15.70 -9.87
N LYS A 300 -10.94 -15.47 -8.61
CA LYS A 300 -11.64 -14.52 -7.75
C LYS A 300 -11.25 -13.06 -8.02
N PHE A 301 -9.95 -12.80 -8.19
CA PHE A 301 -9.43 -11.43 -8.17
C PHE A 301 -8.89 -10.95 -9.52
N LEU A 302 -8.49 -11.85 -10.42
CA LEU A 302 -7.79 -11.55 -11.68
C LEU A 302 -8.53 -12.03 -12.94
N ALA A 303 -9.79 -12.46 -12.80
CA ALA A 303 -10.56 -13.03 -13.91
C ALA A 303 -10.99 -11.98 -14.95
N VAL A 304 -11.22 -10.73 -14.52
CA VAL A 304 -11.61 -9.62 -15.38
C VAL A 304 -10.34 -8.92 -15.91
N PRO A 305 -10.19 -8.68 -17.23
CA PRO A 305 -8.97 -8.11 -17.81
C PRO A 305 -8.50 -6.81 -17.17
N GLU A 306 -9.43 -5.94 -16.78
CA GLU A 306 -9.17 -4.65 -16.16
C GLU A 306 -8.57 -4.80 -14.76
N ARG A 307 -9.08 -5.76 -13.97
CA ARG A 307 -8.62 -6.03 -12.60
C ARG A 307 -7.20 -6.59 -12.55
N LYS A 308 -6.64 -7.03 -13.69
CA LYS A 308 -5.26 -7.53 -13.75
C LYS A 308 -4.25 -6.45 -13.36
N ALA A 309 -4.55 -5.15 -13.46
CA ALA A 309 -3.65 -4.10 -13.01
C ALA A 309 -3.32 -4.17 -11.49
N VAL A 310 -4.15 -4.84 -10.68
CA VAL A 310 -3.89 -5.07 -9.25
C VAL A 310 -2.65 -5.93 -8.98
N VAL A 311 -2.17 -6.69 -9.97
CA VAL A 311 -0.95 -7.52 -9.81
C VAL A 311 0.29 -6.68 -9.48
N ILE A 312 0.32 -5.42 -9.91
CA ILE A 312 1.38 -4.46 -9.58
C ILE A 312 1.40 -4.20 -8.06
N ASP A 313 0.23 -3.96 -7.47
CA ASP A 313 0.07 -3.71 -6.04
C ASP A 313 0.34 -4.98 -5.21
N ILE A 314 -0.08 -6.16 -5.71
CA ILE A 314 0.22 -7.45 -5.09
C ILE A 314 1.74 -7.70 -5.06
N VAL A 315 2.48 -7.41 -6.12
CA VAL A 315 3.94 -7.57 -6.14
C VAL A 315 4.60 -6.62 -5.13
N ARG A 316 4.19 -5.35 -5.04
CA ARG A 316 4.70 -4.44 -3.99
C ARG A 316 4.41 -4.98 -2.59
N PHE A 317 3.21 -5.53 -2.35
CA PHE A 317 2.86 -6.18 -1.08
C PHE A 317 3.77 -7.37 -0.77
N ILE A 318 3.98 -8.29 -1.73
CA ILE A 318 4.82 -9.48 -1.53
C ILE A 318 6.27 -9.08 -1.22
N CYS A 319 6.81 -8.09 -1.93
CA CYS A 319 8.18 -7.63 -1.71
C CYS A 319 8.33 -6.89 -0.36
N CYS A 320 7.40 -5.98 -0.04
CA CYS A 320 7.63 -4.94 0.97
C CYS A 320 6.81 -5.06 2.26
N ALA A 321 5.72 -5.84 2.25
CA ALA A 321 4.80 -6.00 3.38
C ALA A 321 4.66 -7.45 3.86
N HIS A 322 5.23 -8.41 3.12
CA HIS A 322 5.31 -9.81 3.50
C HIS A 322 6.77 -10.27 3.56
N HIS A 323 7.34 -10.28 4.77
CA HIS A 323 8.68 -10.81 5.05
C HIS A 323 8.54 -12.09 5.89
N PRO A 324 8.72 -13.28 5.30
CA PRO A 324 8.64 -14.56 6.02
C PRO A 324 9.68 -14.65 7.14
N SER A 325 9.38 -15.43 8.18
CA SER A 325 10.37 -15.77 9.21
C SER A 325 11.43 -16.72 8.65
N ASN A 326 12.60 -16.82 9.31
CA ASN A 326 13.66 -17.75 8.91
C ASN A 326 13.16 -19.20 8.89
N GLU A 327 12.27 -19.59 9.81
CA GLU A 327 11.63 -20.91 9.81
C GLU A 327 10.88 -21.20 8.51
N ILE A 328 10.14 -20.20 7.99
CA ILE A 328 9.42 -20.34 6.71
C ILE A 328 10.41 -20.37 5.55
N ILE A 329 11.43 -19.51 5.56
CA ILE A 329 12.45 -19.44 4.51
C ILE A 329 13.19 -20.77 4.35
N HIS A 330 13.46 -21.48 5.45
CA HIS A 330 14.15 -22.79 5.45
C HIS A 330 13.19 -23.99 5.36
N SER A 331 11.92 -23.76 5.07
CA SER A 331 10.90 -24.82 4.94
C SER A 331 10.52 -25.07 3.47
N ASP A 332 9.68 -26.08 3.25
CA ASP A 332 9.10 -26.39 1.93
C ASP A 332 7.89 -25.51 1.59
N ILE A 333 7.67 -24.37 2.24
CA ILE A 333 6.59 -23.43 1.92
C ILE A 333 6.87 -22.73 0.59
N VAL A 334 5.83 -22.40 -0.18
CA VAL A 334 5.94 -21.68 -1.45
C VAL A 334 6.72 -20.37 -1.26
N PRO A 335 7.86 -20.19 -1.93
CA PRO A 335 8.66 -18.99 -1.76
C PRO A 335 8.05 -17.81 -2.52
N ARG A 336 8.35 -16.59 -2.05
CA ARG A 336 7.83 -15.34 -2.61
C ARG A 336 8.12 -15.19 -4.11
N TRP A 337 9.33 -15.52 -4.53
CA TRP A 337 9.75 -15.44 -5.93
C TRP A 337 8.89 -16.33 -6.85
N ALA A 338 8.43 -17.49 -6.38
CA ALA A 338 7.61 -18.39 -7.18
C ALA A 338 6.20 -17.83 -7.41
N VAL A 339 5.62 -17.16 -6.41
CA VAL A 339 4.34 -16.46 -6.56
C VAL A 339 4.48 -15.29 -7.54
N ILE A 340 5.55 -14.50 -7.45
CA ILE A 340 5.83 -13.40 -8.39
C ILE A 340 6.03 -13.93 -9.82
N GLY A 341 6.76 -15.04 -9.98
CA GLY A 341 6.93 -15.69 -11.30
C GLY A 341 5.60 -16.14 -11.91
N TRP A 342 4.69 -16.67 -11.10
CA TRP A 342 3.32 -16.98 -11.54
C TRP A 342 2.55 -15.73 -11.97
N LEU A 343 2.61 -14.64 -11.21
CA LEU A 343 1.93 -13.39 -11.55
C LEU A 343 2.49 -12.77 -12.84
N LEU A 344 3.81 -12.81 -13.05
CA LEU A 344 4.48 -12.37 -14.29
C LEU A 344 4.05 -13.18 -15.51
N LYS A 345 3.83 -14.49 -15.33
CA LYS A 345 3.38 -15.40 -16.39
C LYS A 345 1.87 -15.41 -16.61
N TYR A 346 1.13 -14.62 -15.85
CA TYR A 346 -0.29 -14.44 -16.10
C TYR A 346 -0.50 -13.66 -17.41
N ASP A 347 -1.67 -13.79 -18.01
CA ASP A 347 -2.01 -13.09 -19.25
C ASP A 347 -2.20 -11.58 -18.99
N LEU A 348 -1.12 -10.80 -19.08
CA LEU A 348 -1.08 -9.37 -18.75
C LEU A 348 -0.98 -8.52 -20.03
N LYS A 349 -1.58 -7.32 -19.99
CA LYS A 349 -1.31 -6.29 -21.01
C LYS A 349 0.14 -5.81 -20.88
N HIS A 350 0.82 -5.48 -21.98
CA HIS A 350 2.24 -5.08 -21.97
C HIS A 350 2.58 -3.96 -20.97
N TYR A 351 1.72 -2.95 -20.83
CA TYR A 351 1.97 -1.88 -19.86
C TYR A 351 1.87 -2.37 -18.41
N VAL A 352 0.98 -3.33 -18.11
CA VAL A 352 0.84 -3.91 -16.76
C VAL A 352 2.07 -4.73 -16.45
N GLU A 353 2.55 -5.51 -17.41
CA GLU A 353 3.78 -6.28 -17.29
C GLU A 353 4.99 -5.37 -17.03
N ALA A 354 5.14 -4.27 -17.79
CA ALA A 354 6.20 -3.28 -17.58
C ALA A 354 6.12 -2.64 -16.18
N ASN A 355 4.93 -2.19 -15.77
CA ASN A 355 4.74 -1.60 -14.44
C ASN A 355 4.94 -2.62 -13.30
N LEU A 356 4.63 -3.90 -13.53
CA LEU A 356 4.92 -4.96 -12.56
C LEU A 356 6.43 -5.19 -12.43
N LYS A 357 7.18 -5.23 -13.54
CA LYS A 357 8.65 -5.32 -13.49
C LYS A 357 9.26 -4.10 -12.80
N LEU A 358 8.71 -2.91 -13.04
CA LEU A 358 9.11 -1.71 -12.31
C LEU A 358 8.83 -1.85 -10.81
N ALA A 359 7.64 -2.31 -10.43
CA ALA A 359 7.29 -2.56 -9.02
C ALA A 359 8.21 -3.59 -8.33
N LEU A 360 8.66 -4.60 -9.07
CA LEU A 360 9.60 -5.62 -8.60
C LEU A 360 11.01 -5.06 -8.37
N PHE A 361 11.49 -4.18 -9.26
CA PHE A 361 12.81 -3.56 -9.17
C PHE A 361 12.83 -2.20 -8.46
N TYR A 362 11.67 -1.68 -8.01
CA TYR A 362 11.60 -0.30 -7.55
C TYR A 362 12.51 0.01 -6.35
N ASP A 363 12.61 -0.94 -5.41
CA ASP A 363 13.51 -0.79 -4.25
C ASP A 363 14.98 -1.06 -4.59
N TRP A 364 15.28 -1.63 -5.76
CA TRP A 364 16.66 -1.78 -6.24
C TRP A 364 17.24 -0.45 -6.70
N LEU A 365 16.44 0.39 -7.36
CA LEU A 365 16.90 1.65 -7.97
C LEU A 365 17.57 2.59 -6.96
N PHE A 366 17.11 2.56 -5.71
CA PHE A 366 17.54 3.49 -4.66
C PHE A 366 17.93 2.75 -3.38
N PHE A 367 18.42 1.51 -3.54
CA PHE A 367 18.73 0.66 -2.40
C PHE A 367 19.89 1.23 -1.58
N ASP A 368 19.66 1.40 -0.29
CA ASP A 368 20.69 1.73 0.70
C ASP A 368 20.60 0.74 1.87
N GLU A 369 21.67 -0.04 2.08
CA GLU A 369 21.74 -1.06 3.12
C GLU A 369 21.50 -0.52 4.55
N LYS A 370 21.73 0.79 4.77
CA LYS A 370 21.51 1.42 6.08
C LYS A 370 20.03 1.56 6.44
N VAL A 371 19.15 1.68 5.46
CA VAL A 371 17.72 1.97 5.67
C VAL A 371 16.79 0.93 5.07
N ASP A 372 17.23 0.25 4.01
CA ASP A 372 16.44 -0.72 3.27
C ASP A 372 16.67 -2.15 3.76
N ASN A 373 15.65 -2.99 3.56
CA ASN A 373 15.71 -4.39 3.95
C ASN A 373 15.97 -5.25 2.71
N VAL A 374 16.93 -6.19 2.81
CA VAL A 374 17.26 -7.16 1.76
C VAL A 374 16.04 -7.95 1.29
N MET A 375 15.06 -8.17 2.17
CA MET A 375 13.81 -8.85 1.86
C MET A 375 12.95 -8.10 0.82
N ASN A 376 13.17 -6.80 0.59
CA ASN A 376 12.48 -6.04 -0.46
C ASN A 376 13.03 -6.36 -1.86
N ILE A 377 14.31 -6.72 -1.95
CA ILE A 377 15.03 -6.89 -3.22
C ILE A 377 15.29 -8.36 -3.57
N GLU A 378 15.33 -9.26 -2.58
CA GLU A 378 15.55 -10.70 -2.81
C GLU A 378 14.61 -11.36 -3.82
N PRO A 379 13.30 -11.02 -3.92
CA PRO A 379 12.40 -11.84 -4.73
C PRO A 379 12.73 -11.76 -6.21
N ALA A 380 13.27 -10.63 -6.68
CA ALA A 380 13.65 -10.41 -8.07
C ALA A 380 14.85 -11.28 -8.46
N ILE A 381 15.92 -11.29 -7.65
CA ILE A 381 17.12 -12.09 -7.96
C ILE A 381 16.85 -13.58 -7.85
N LEU A 382 16.09 -14.00 -6.83
CA LEU A 382 15.74 -15.41 -6.64
C LEU A 382 14.85 -15.91 -7.77
N LEU A 383 13.91 -15.07 -8.25
CA LEU A 383 13.13 -15.40 -9.43
C LEU A 383 14.03 -15.60 -10.67
N MET A 384 14.97 -14.70 -10.91
CA MET A 384 15.92 -14.81 -12.03
C MET A 384 16.78 -16.07 -11.95
N VAL A 385 17.29 -16.40 -10.77
CA VAL A 385 18.18 -17.56 -10.54
C VAL A 385 17.40 -18.87 -10.66
N HIS A 386 16.26 -18.99 -9.97
CA HIS A 386 15.45 -20.23 -9.97
C HIS A 386 14.67 -20.46 -11.26
N SER A 387 14.59 -19.46 -12.15
CA SER A 387 14.05 -19.64 -13.49
C SER A 387 15.02 -20.34 -14.44
N ILE A 388 16.31 -20.45 -14.11
CA ILE A 388 17.29 -21.15 -14.96
C ILE A 388 17.27 -22.66 -14.68
N PRO A 389 17.30 -23.52 -15.72
CA PRO A 389 17.21 -23.22 -17.15
C PRO A 389 15.76 -23.20 -17.69
N ARG A 390 14.78 -23.69 -16.90
CA ARG A 390 13.43 -24.06 -17.39
C ARG A 390 12.58 -22.89 -17.89
N TYR A 391 12.77 -21.71 -17.33
CA TYR A 391 12.01 -20.48 -17.61
C TYR A 391 12.96 -19.31 -17.93
N ILE A 392 14.01 -19.58 -18.72
CA ILE A 392 15.09 -18.62 -19.04
C ILE A 392 14.58 -17.28 -19.58
N ASP A 393 13.43 -17.28 -20.23
CA ASP A 393 12.80 -16.10 -20.80
C ASP A 393 12.34 -15.10 -19.73
N ILE A 394 11.97 -15.57 -18.53
CA ILE A 394 11.75 -14.71 -17.36
C ILE A 394 13.05 -13.99 -17.01
N THR A 395 14.16 -14.73 -16.89
CA THR A 395 15.46 -14.17 -16.54
C THR A 395 15.95 -13.16 -17.57
N HIS A 396 15.84 -13.47 -18.86
CA HIS A 396 16.15 -12.52 -19.95
C HIS A 396 15.33 -11.24 -19.81
N SER A 397 14.00 -11.38 -19.68
CA SER A 397 13.12 -10.23 -19.67
C SER A 397 13.33 -9.33 -18.44
N LEU A 398 13.65 -9.92 -17.29
CA LEU A 398 13.95 -9.15 -16.07
C LEU A 398 15.31 -8.46 -16.15
N LEU A 399 16.35 -9.11 -16.68
CA LEU A 399 17.66 -8.48 -16.87
C LEU A 399 17.59 -7.35 -17.91
N GLU A 400 16.91 -7.58 -19.02
CA GLU A 400 16.66 -6.55 -20.04
C GLU A 400 15.97 -5.32 -19.41
N PHE A 401 14.90 -5.55 -18.65
CA PHE A 401 14.18 -4.46 -17.99
C PHE A 401 15.03 -3.72 -16.95
N LEU A 402 15.80 -4.44 -16.13
CA LEU A 402 16.72 -3.83 -15.16
C LEU A 402 17.74 -2.93 -15.86
N PHE A 403 18.27 -3.34 -17.01
CA PHE A 403 19.19 -2.53 -17.79
C PHE A 403 18.54 -1.32 -18.45
N ILE A 404 17.29 -1.44 -18.91
CA ILE A 404 16.51 -0.30 -19.39
C ILE A 404 16.34 0.73 -18.27
N LEU A 405 16.03 0.30 -17.04
CA LEU A 405 15.90 1.18 -15.88
C LEU A 405 17.23 1.87 -15.55
N LEU A 406 18.33 1.10 -15.48
CA LEU A 406 19.67 1.63 -15.23
C LEU A 406 20.05 2.74 -16.22
N ASP A 407 19.66 2.60 -17.48
CA ASP A 407 20.04 3.55 -18.53
C ASP A 407 19.10 4.74 -18.63
N ASN A 408 17.81 4.58 -18.30
CA ASN A 408 16.77 5.53 -18.71
C ASN A 408 15.81 5.99 -17.62
N TYR A 409 15.91 5.49 -16.38
CA TYR A 409 14.91 5.82 -15.35
C TYR A 409 14.92 7.30 -14.95
N ASP A 410 16.10 7.82 -14.57
CA ASP A 410 16.32 9.25 -14.32
C ASP A 410 17.72 9.61 -14.84
N LEU A 411 17.76 10.30 -15.98
CA LEU A 411 19.00 10.65 -16.67
C LEU A 411 19.85 11.66 -15.90
N GLU A 412 19.20 12.59 -15.18
CA GLU A 412 19.90 13.61 -14.38
C GLU A 412 20.52 12.99 -13.13
N ARG A 413 19.90 11.92 -12.60
CA ARG A 413 20.32 11.23 -11.36
C ARG A 413 20.77 9.80 -11.62
N LYS A 414 21.33 9.54 -12.81
CA LYS A 414 21.76 8.19 -13.25
C LYS A 414 22.73 7.54 -12.27
N GLU A 415 23.62 8.33 -11.66
CA GLU A 415 24.58 7.83 -10.66
C GLU A 415 23.89 7.24 -9.42
N ILE A 416 22.80 7.86 -8.95
CA ILE A 416 22.02 7.35 -7.81
C ILE A 416 21.40 5.99 -8.17
N VAL A 417 20.82 5.87 -9.37
CA VAL A 417 20.22 4.62 -9.86
C VAL A 417 21.27 3.51 -9.99
N SER A 418 22.43 3.84 -10.58
CA SER A 418 23.55 2.91 -10.74
C SER A 418 24.10 2.43 -9.39
N GLN A 419 24.26 3.35 -8.45
CA GLN A 419 24.72 3.05 -7.10
C GLN A 419 23.72 2.16 -6.35
N GLY A 420 22.43 2.46 -6.44
CA GLY A 420 21.38 1.65 -5.82
C GLY A 420 21.39 0.21 -6.32
N ILE A 421 21.38 0.02 -7.64
CA ILE A 421 21.41 -1.33 -8.26
C ILE A 421 22.68 -2.09 -7.88
N SER A 422 23.84 -1.42 -7.92
CA SER A 422 25.12 -2.05 -7.56
C SER A 422 25.17 -2.45 -6.09
N THR A 423 24.68 -1.58 -5.20
CA THR A 423 24.59 -1.84 -3.76
C THR A 423 23.62 -2.99 -3.48
N ALA A 424 22.48 -3.05 -4.18
CA ALA A 424 21.53 -4.15 -4.09
C ALA A 424 22.17 -5.49 -4.47
N LEU A 425 22.83 -5.57 -5.63
CA LEU A 425 23.52 -6.78 -6.09
C LEU A 425 24.59 -7.24 -5.10
N HIS A 426 25.42 -6.32 -4.62
CA HIS A 426 26.45 -6.65 -3.62
C HIS A 426 25.83 -7.17 -2.32
N THR A 427 24.79 -6.51 -1.82
CA THR A 427 24.11 -6.89 -0.57
C THR A 427 23.45 -8.28 -0.67
N LEU A 428 22.91 -8.61 -1.84
CA LEU A 428 22.30 -9.92 -2.10
C LEU A 428 23.34 -11.06 -2.04
N VAL A 429 24.56 -10.80 -2.52
CA VAL A 429 25.66 -11.76 -2.44
C VAL A 429 26.24 -11.80 -1.01
N SER A 430 26.51 -10.65 -0.40
CA SER A 430 27.13 -10.58 0.93
C SER A 430 26.26 -11.19 2.03
N LYS A 431 24.93 -11.07 1.92
CA LYS A 431 23.98 -11.70 2.84
C LYS A 431 23.63 -13.14 2.47
N GLY A 432 24.26 -13.71 1.44
CA GLY A 432 24.08 -15.10 1.05
C GLY A 432 22.70 -15.43 0.47
N VAL A 433 21.93 -14.43 0.02
CA VAL A 433 20.65 -14.66 -0.67
C VAL A 433 20.91 -15.45 -1.96
N VAL A 434 21.99 -15.11 -2.66
CA VAL A 434 22.58 -15.91 -3.72
C VAL A 434 24.05 -16.14 -3.41
N GLN A 435 24.55 -17.36 -3.60
CA GLN A 435 25.94 -17.70 -3.29
C GLN A 435 26.94 -16.93 -4.18
N SER A 436 26.61 -16.81 -5.46
CA SER A 436 27.39 -16.05 -6.44
C SER A 436 26.48 -15.62 -7.59
N LEU A 437 26.84 -14.51 -8.25
CA LEU A 437 26.23 -14.09 -9.50
C LEU A 437 26.72 -14.89 -10.71
N ASP A 438 27.65 -15.83 -10.51
CA ASP A 438 28.13 -16.76 -11.55
C ASP A 438 26.99 -17.58 -12.17
N VAL A 439 25.94 -17.85 -11.41
CA VAL A 439 24.74 -18.51 -11.93
C VAL A 439 24.11 -17.73 -13.09
N LEU A 440 24.29 -16.40 -13.11
CA LEU A 440 23.87 -15.52 -14.20
C LEU A 440 25.03 -15.25 -15.18
N THR A 441 26.20 -14.83 -14.69
CA THR A 441 27.32 -14.41 -15.56
C THR A 441 27.97 -15.56 -16.32
N SER A 442 27.81 -16.80 -15.87
CA SER A 442 28.36 -18.00 -16.52
C SER A 442 27.29 -18.85 -17.20
N CYS A 443 26.02 -18.40 -17.22
CA CYS A 443 24.96 -19.13 -17.90
C CYS A 443 25.12 -19.05 -19.43
N ASN A 444 25.28 -20.21 -20.07
CA ASN A 444 25.42 -20.30 -21.53
C ASN A 444 24.13 -19.94 -22.28
N MET A 445 22.97 -20.06 -21.62
CA MET A 445 21.67 -19.69 -22.19
C MET A 445 21.36 -18.18 -22.06
N LEU A 446 22.16 -17.44 -21.27
CA LEU A 446 22.04 -15.99 -21.18
C LEU A 446 22.81 -15.29 -22.29
N SER A 447 22.20 -14.24 -22.85
CA SER A 447 22.82 -13.44 -23.91
C SER A 447 24.16 -12.86 -23.44
N PRO A 448 25.24 -12.91 -24.26
CA PRO A 448 26.55 -12.39 -23.88
C PRO A 448 26.53 -10.95 -23.38
N ILE A 449 25.69 -10.09 -23.97
CA ILE A 449 25.57 -8.68 -23.57
C ILE A 449 25.09 -8.53 -22.13
N PHE A 450 24.17 -9.38 -21.66
CA PHE A 450 23.70 -9.31 -20.27
C PHE A 450 24.79 -9.72 -19.29
N LYS A 451 25.58 -10.74 -19.65
CA LYS A 451 26.71 -11.20 -18.83
C LYS A 451 27.79 -10.12 -18.72
N GLU A 452 28.13 -9.48 -19.83
CA GLU A 452 29.10 -8.38 -19.87
C GLU A 452 28.64 -7.19 -19.02
N ARG A 453 27.36 -6.78 -19.16
CA ARG A 453 26.80 -5.67 -18.40
C ARG A 453 26.73 -5.96 -16.89
N LEU A 454 26.37 -7.18 -16.49
CA LEU A 454 26.45 -7.61 -15.08
C LEU A 454 27.90 -7.56 -14.57
N GLY A 455 28.86 -8.06 -15.35
CA GLY A 455 30.28 -8.02 -14.99
C GLY A 455 30.82 -6.60 -14.80
N LYS A 456 30.40 -5.65 -15.65
CA LYS A 456 30.75 -4.23 -15.52
C LYS A 456 30.21 -3.63 -14.21
N LEU A 457 28.92 -3.81 -13.91
CA LEU A 457 28.31 -3.31 -12.67
C LEU A 457 29.05 -3.78 -11.40
N LEU A 458 29.49 -5.04 -11.39
CA LEU A 458 30.22 -5.61 -10.26
C LEU A 458 31.64 -5.04 -10.14
N SER A 459 32.30 -4.80 -11.27
CA SER A 459 33.66 -4.25 -11.32
C SER A 459 33.68 -2.78 -10.88
N ASP A 460 32.70 -1.99 -11.34
CA ASP A 460 32.59 -0.56 -11.03
C ASP A 460 32.40 -0.32 -9.53
N TRP A 461 31.58 -1.16 -8.87
CA TRP A 461 31.38 -1.10 -7.42
C TRP A 461 32.67 -1.36 -6.63
N GLN A 462 33.42 -2.41 -6.99
CA GLN A 462 34.69 -2.74 -6.32
C GLN A 462 35.70 -1.59 -6.41
N PHE A 463 35.67 -0.83 -7.52
CA PHE A 463 36.54 0.31 -7.73
C PHE A 463 36.12 1.55 -6.90
N GLN A 464 34.82 1.85 -6.82
CA GLN A 464 34.30 2.98 -6.05
C GLN A 464 34.52 2.83 -4.54
N HIS A 465 34.25 1.64 -3.98
CA HIS A 465 34.47 1.41 -2.54
C HIS A 465 35.96 1.40 -2.16
N ARG A 466 36.86 0.91 -3.02
CA ARG A 466 38.31 1.04 -2.78
C ARG A 466 38.75 2.50 -2.65
N LYS A 467 38.13 3.43 -3.37
CA LYS A 467 38.42 4.86 -3.24
C LYS A 467 37.89 5.46 -1.93
N GLU A 468 36.68 5.09 -1.49
CA GLU A 468 36.12 5.57 -0.20
C GLU A 468 36.90 5.06 1.02
N PHE A 469 37.43 3.82 0.97
CA PHE A 469 38.33 3.29 2.00
C PHE A 469 39.73 3.93 1.99
N GLN A 470 40.16 4.50 0.86
CA GLN A 470 41.44 5.23 0.75
C GLN A 470 41.32 6.69 1.21
N THR A 471 40.18 7.36 0.98
CA THR A 471 39.95 8.74 1.45
C THR A 471 39.65 8.84 2.94
N THR A 472 39.16 7.77 3.57
CA THR A 472 38.95 7.71 5.03
C THR A 472 40.21 7.37 5.83
N ASN A 473 41.31 6.96 5.17
CA ASN A 473 42.58 6.55 5.79
C ASN A 473 43.74 7.53 5.55
N ILE A 474 43.48 8.84 5.49
CA ILE A 474 44.56 9.85 5.54
C ILE A 474 44.91 10.09 7.02
N PRO A 475 46.15 9.82 7.48
CA PRO A 475 46.55 10.12 8.85
C PRO A 475 46.55 11.65 9.04
N ARG A 476 45.87 12.15 10.08
CA ARG A 476 46.02 13.53 10.53
C ARG A 476 47.44 13.72 11.06
N GLY A 477 48.32 14.19 10.20
CA GLY A 477 49.70 14.53 10.51
C GLY A 477 49.91 16.03 10.65
N VAL A 478 50.44 16.41 11.81
CA VAL A 478 51.29 17.59 12.10
C VAL A 478 50.58 18.91 12.45
N ILE A 479 50.53 19.15 13.75
CA ILE A 479 50.39 20.44 14.42
C ILE A 479 51.71 21.23 14.32
N PRO A 480 51.67 22.56 14.20
CA PRO A 480 52.59 23.44 14.92
C PRO A 480 51.80 24.45 15.78
N SER A 481 51.86 24.32 17.10
CA SER A 481 52.75 25.03 18.03
C SER A 481 52.23 26.39 18.48
N PHE A 482 51.71 26.37 19.71
CA PHE A 482 51.53 27.44 20.70
C PHE A 482 52.03 28.86 20.38
N SER A 483 51.15 29.83 20.58
CA SER A 483 51.47 31.07 21.30
C SER A 483 50.32 31.45 22.23
N SER A 484 50.70 32.12 23.31
CA SER A 484 50.09 32.19 24.63
C SER A 484 49.20 33.42 24.88
N SER A 485 48.07 33.18 25.57
CA SER A 485 47.45 34.02 26.64
C SER A 485 46.73 35.34 26.28
N PRO A 486 45.91 35.91 27.19
CA PRO A 486 44.81 35.30 27.96
C PRO A 486 43.54 36.21 28.08
N GLU A 487 42.52 35.72 28.81
CA GLU A 487 41.37 36.47 29.41
C GLU A 487 40.28 36.99 28.44
N SER A 488 38.98 36.79 28.65
CA SER A 488 38.21 37.13 29.85
C SER A 488 36.86 36.37 29.95
N GLN A 489 36.37 36.30 31.18
CA GLN A 489 35.08 35.75 31.61
C GLN A 489 33.89 36.68 31.25
N THR A 490 32.70 36.11 31.05
CA THR A 490 31.34 36.50 31.54
C THR A 490 30.26 35.85 30.64
N SER A 491 29.56 34.81 31.09
CA SER A 491 28.26 34.83 31.80
C SER A 491 27.07 35.40 31.00
N ALA A 492 26.27 34.50 30.41
CA ALA A 492 24.81 34.44 30.48
C ALA A 492 24.34 33.10 29.88
#